data_AF-A0A1G3UG71-F1
#
_entry.id   AF-A0A1G3UG71-F1
#
_cell.length_a   1.000
_cell.length_b   1.000
_cell.length_c   1.000
_cell.angle_alpha   90.00
_cell.angle_beta   90.00
_cell.angle_gamma   90.00
#
_symmetry.space_group_name_H-M   'P 1'
#
loop_
_entity.id
_entity.type
_entity.pdbx_description
1 polymer ?
#
loop_
_entity_poly.entity_id
_entity_poly.type
_entity_poly.pdbx_seq_one_letter_code
_entity_poly.pdbx_strand_id
1 'polypeptide(L)'
;MISFALIGGILLNIGAYLTFRGKIYEAVIVYLFADLCWIIMAYQRDDFWGTISIIIGVVFGFLAFVKMRRGDMNKSLNKKDNN
;
A
#
# COMPACT_ATOMS: atom_id res chain seq x y z
N MET A 1 24.30 -1.65 -10.96
CA MET A 1 23.37 -0.93 -10.06
C MET A 1 22.08 -1.72 -9.97
N ILE A 2 21.73 -2.23 -8.79
CA ILE A 2 20.39 -2.80 -8.57
C ILE A 2 19.40 -1.64 -8.57
N SER A 3 18.40 -1.69 -9.43
CA SER A 3 17.38 -0.64 -9.50
C SER A 3 16.43 -0.76 -8.32
N PHE A 4 16.11 0.36 -7.66
CA PHE A 4 15.06 0.41 -6.62
C PHE A 4 13.71 -0.13 -7.12
N ALA A 5 13.47 -0.08 -8.44
CA ALA A 5 12.31 -0.72 -9.09
C ALA A 5 12.26 -2.24 -8.82
N LEU A 6 13.41 -2.90 -8.89
CA LEU A 6 13.56 -4.34 -8.72
C LEU A 6 13.33 -4.73 -7.25
N ILE A 7 13.84 -3.93 -6.32
CA ILE A 7 13.59 -4.11 -4.87
C ILE A 7 12.10 -3.93 -4.56
N GLY A 8 11.46 -2.87 -5.09
CA GLY A 8 10.03 -2.65 -4.97
C GLY A 8 9.20 -3.81 -5.54
N GLY A 9 9.61 -4.35 -6.70
CA GLY A 9 8.96 -5.51 -7.31
C GLY A 9 9.05 -6.78 -6.46
N ILE A 10 10.20 -7.04 -5.81
CA ILE A 10 10.34 -8.17 -4.88
C ILE A 10 9.45 -7.98 -3.66
N LEU A 11 9.42 -6.78 -3.07
CA LEU A 11 8.53 -6.46 -1.95
C LEU A 11 7.07 -6.68 -2.31
N LEU A 12 6.64 -6.31 -3.52
CA LEU A 12 5.28 -6.56 -4.01
C LEU A 12 4.92 -8.04 -4.07
N ASN A 13 5.85 -8.89 -4.52
CA ASN A 13 5.62 -10.34 -4.53
C ASN A 13 5.48 -10.91 -3.10
N ILE A 14 6.29 -10.41 -2.15
CA ILE A 14 6.18 -10.79 -0.73
C ILE A 14 4.82 -10.33 -0.17
N GLY A 15 4.41 -9.09 -0.46
CA GLY A 15 3.11 -8.56 -0.05
C GLY A 15 1.93 -9.36 -0.64
N ALA A 16 2.03 -9.78 -1.90
CA ALA A 16 1.02 -10.62 -2.55
C ALA A 16 0.91 -11.99 -1.87
N TYR A 17 2.06 -12.60 -1.53
CA TYR A 17 2.09 -13.86 -0.79
C TYR A 17 1.49 -13.73 0.63
N LEU A 18 1.79 -12.64 1.35
CA LEU A 18 1.21 -12.37 2.66
C LEU A 18 -0.31 -12.16 2.57
N THR A 19 -0.78 -11.49 1.52
CA THR A 19 -2.21 -11.31 1.24
C THR A 19 -2.89 -12.66 1.00
N PHE A 20 -2.27 -13.53 0.19
CA PHE A 20 -2.77 -14.88 -0.06
C PHE A 20 -2.88 -15.73 1.23
N ARG A 21 -1.97 -15.52 2.19
CA ARG A 21 -2.00 -16.16 3.52
C ARG A 21 -3.02 -15.55 4.49
N GLY A 22 -3.81 -14.56 4.06
CA GLY A 22 -4.79 -13.86 4.89
C GLY A 22 -4.19 -12.80 5.83
N LYS A 23 -2.89 -12.52 5.73
CA LYS A 23 -2.20 -11.54 6.56
C LYS A 23 -2.21 -10.14 5.95
N ILE A 24 -3.42 -9.60 5.78
CA ILE A 24 -3.64 -8.34 5.06
C ILE A 24 -2.87 -7.16 5.69
N TYR A 25 -2.81 -7.07 7.03
CA TYR A 25 -2.10 -5.98 7.70
C TYR A 25 -0.57 -6.01 7.45
N GLU A 26 0.05 -7.19 7.46
CA GLU A 26 1.48 -7.35 7.14
C GLU A 26 1.73 -7.03 5.66
N ALA A 27 0.86 -7.49 4.76
CA ALA A 27 0.97 -7.22 3.33
C ALA A 27 0.93 -5.72 3.02
N VAL A 28 0.01 -4.96 3.65
CA VAL A 28 -0.08 -3.51 3.47
C VAL A 28 1.20 -2.81 3.90
N ILE A 29 1.82 -3.21 5.01
CA ILE A 29 3.11 -2.64 5.44
C ILE A 29 4.18 -2.89 4.38
N VAL A 30 4.26 -4.10 3.83
CA VAL A 30 5.22 -4.45 2.77
C VAL A 30 4.97 -3.65 1.50
N TYR A 31 3.71 -3.42 1.11
CA TYR A 31 3.38 -2.57 -0.03
C TYR A 31 3.78 -1.10 0.19
N LEU A 32 3.59 -0.55 1.39
CA LEU A 32 4.06 0.80 1.72
C LEU A 32 5.59 0.93 1.56
N PHE A 33 6.36 -0.11 1.92
CA PHE A 33 7.80 -0.13 1.67
C PHE A 33 8.16 -0.23 0.19
N ALA A 34 7.37 -0.96 -0.60
CA ALA A 34 7.55 -1.02 -2.05
C ALA A 34 7.31 0.36 -2.69
N ASP A 35 6.27 1.08 -2.26
CA ASP A 35 5.95 2.41 -2.75
C ASP A 35 7.06 3.42 -2.43
N LEU A 36 7.68 3.35 -1.25
CA LEU A 36 8.86 4.18 -0.92
C LEU A 36 10.02 3.95 -1.89
N CYS A 37 10.27 2.70 -2.29
CA CYS A 37 11.30 2.38 -3.28
C CYS A 37 10.99 3.02 -4.65
N TRP A 38 9.72 3.04 -5.04
CA TRP A 38 9.28 3.64 -6.30
C TRP A 38 9.25 5.17 -6.26
N ILE A 39 8.95 5.79 -5.12
CA ILE A 39 9.08 7.24 -4.92
C ILE A 39 10.53 7.67 -5.12
N ILE A 40 11.49 6.96 -4.49
CA ILE A 40 12.93 7.26 -4.64
C ILE A 40 13.36 7.10 -6.10
N MET A 41 12.85 6.07 -6.79
CA MET A 41 13.13 5.85 -8.20
C MET A 41 12.55 6.95 -9.11
N ALA A 42 11.30 7.36 -8.89
CA ALA A 42 10.64 8.40 -9.67
C ALA A 42 11.34 9.75 -9.48
N TYR A 43 11.76 10.06 -8.25
CA TYR A 43 12.57 11.24 -7.97
C TYR A 43 13.91 11.22 -8.70
N GLN A 44 14.60 10.06 -8.74
CA GLN A 44 15.86 9.92 -9.49
C GLN A 44 15.69 10.02 -11.02
N ARG A 45 14.48 9.82 -11.54
CA ARG A 45 14.17 9.93 -12.98
C ARG A 45 13.58 11.29 -13.36
N ASP A 46 13.57 12.26 -12.45
CA ASP A 46 12.91 13.56 -12.61
C ASP A 46 11.42 13.44 -13.00
N ASP A 47 10.78 12.32 -12.67
CA ASP A 47 9.37 12.07 -12.93
C ASP A 47 8.52 12.63 -11.78
N PHE A 48 8.33 13.95 -11.83
CA PHE A 48 7.58 14.69 -10.82
C PHE A 48 6.11 14.24 -10.75
N TRP A 49 5.49 13.98 -11.91
CA TRP A 49 4.11 13.51 -11.98
C TRP A 49 3.96 12.09 -11.41
N GLY A 50 4.89 11.19 -11.74
CA GLY A 50 4.95 9.85 -11.16
C GLY A 50 5.12 9.89 -9.65
N THR A 51 6.02 10.74 -9.16
CA THR A 51 6.27 10.92 -7.72
C THR A 51 5.00 11.38 -6.98
N ILE A 52 4.31 12.40 -7.48
CA ILE A 52 3.06 12.90 -6.87
C ILE A 52 1.98 11.81 -6.90
N SER A 53 1.83 11.10 -8.01
CA SER A 53 0.82 10.05 -8.14
C SER A 53 1.03 8.93 -7.12
N ILE A 54 2.28 8.50 -6.91
CA ILE A 54 2.59 7.46 -5.92
C ILE A 54 2.34 7.98 -4.50
N ILE A 55 2.73 9.21 -4.17
CA ILE A 55 2.47 9.81 -2.86
C ILE A 55 0.97 9.86 -2.55
N ILE A 56 0.15 10.28 -3.51
CA ILE A 56 -1.31 10.31 -3.34
C ILE A 56 -1.84 8.89 -3.09
N GLY A 57 -1.39 7.91 -3.88
CA GLY A 57 -1.74 6.51 -3.70
C GLY A 57 -1.40 5.97 -2.30
N VAL A 58 -0.19 6.26 -1.82
CA VAL A 58 0.30 5.89 -0.48
C VAL A 58 -0.58 6.49 0.61
N VAL A 59 -0.94 7.77 0.49
CA VAL A 59 -1.80 8.46 1.47
C VAL A 59 -3.18 7.82 1.52
N PHE A 60 -3.82 7.57 0.37
CA PHE A 60 -5.11 6.89 0.33
C PHE A 60 -5.04 5.45 0.86
N GLY A 61 -4.00 4.70 0.51
CA GLY A 61 -3.75 3.35 1.01
C GLY A 61 -3.58 3.33 2.54
N PHE A 62 -2.83 4.29 3.08
CA PHE A 62 -2.65 4.46 4.52
C PHE A 62 -3.95 4.84 5.23
N LEU A 63 -4.75 5.75 4.67
CA LEU A 63 -6.06 6.10 5.22
C LEU A 63 -7.02 4.90 5.24
N ALA A 64 -7.04 4.11 4.15
CA ALA A 64 -7.80 2.87 4.09
C ALA A 64 -7.34 1.86 5.16
N PHE A 65 -6.03 1.69 5.34
CA PHE A 65 -5.46 0.85 6.38
C PHE A 65 -5.86 1.30 7.79
N VAL A 66 -5.79 2.60 8.09
CA VAL A 66 -6.21 3.16 9.38
C VAL A 66 -7.70 2.87 9.62
N LYS A 67 -8.54 3.02 8.60
CA LYS A 67 -9.98 2.72 8.67
C LYS A 67 -10.26 1.23 8.90
N MET A 68 -9.51 0.34 8.24
CA MET A 68 -9.60 -1.12 8.47
C MET A 68 -9.17 -1.48 9.90
N ARG A 69 -8.04 -0.93 10.36
CA ARG A 69 -7.49 -1.21 11.70
C ARG A 69 -8.37 -0.67 12.83
N ARG A 70 -9.03 0.47 12.64
CA ARG A 70 -10.00 1.02 13.61
C ARG A 70 -11.28 0.18 13.73
N GLY A 71 -11.52 -0.78 12.82
CA GLY A 71 -12.75 -1.57 12.82
C GLY A 71 -14.00 -0.80 12.38
N ASP A 72 -13.86 0.47 11.95
CA ASP A 72 -14.96 1.30 11.43
C ASP A 72 -15.63 0.66 10.20
N MET A 73 -14.87 -0.13 9.44
CA MET A 73 -15.38 -0.91 8.31
C MET A 73 -16.36 -2.02 8.77
N ASN A 74 -16.08 -2.64 9.94
CA ASN A 74 -16.96 -3.65 10.54
C ASN A 74 -18.28 -3.03 11.04
N LYS A 75 -18.20 -1.79 11.57
CA LYS A 75 -19.38 -1.02 12.02
C LYS A 75 -20.30 -0.62 10.87
N SER A 76 -19.75 -0.38 9.67
CA SER A 76 -20.55 -0.06 8.48
C SER A 76 -21.27 -1.26 7.85
N LEU A 77 -20.73 -2.47 8.00
CA LEU A 77 -21.36 -3.69 7.49
C LEU A 77 -22.56 -4.11 8.35
N ASN A 78 -22.42 -4.07 9.68
CA ASN A 78 -23.50 -4.46 10.61
C ASN A 78 -24.60 -3.40 10.79
N LYS A 79 -24.43 -2.19 10.23
CA LYS A 79 -25.46 -1.14 10.27
C LYS A 79 -26.54 -1.35 9.20
N LYS A 80 -26.31 -2.20 8.19
CA LYS A 80 -27.30 -2.53 7.15
C LYS A 80 -28.31 -3.61 7.56
N ASP A 81 -28.03 -4.40 8.58
CA ASP A 81 -28.91 -5.51 9.02
C ASP A 81 -29.90 -5.10 10.13
N ASN A 82 -30.00 -3.82 10.48
CA ASN A 82 -30.90 -3.32 11.54
C ASN A 82 -31.98 -2.33 11.02
N ASN A 83 -32.48 -2.52 9.79
CA ASN A 83 -33.65 -1.79 9.29
C ASN A 83 -34.71 -2.76 8.77
#